data_AF-A0A9D1JNB1-F1
#
_entry.id   AF-A0A9D1JNB1-F1
#
_cell.length_a   1.000
_cell.length_b   1.000
_cell.length_c   1.000
_cell.angle_alpha   90.00
_cell.angle_beta   90.00
_cell.angle_gamma   90.00
#
_symmetry.space_group_name_H-M   'P 1'
#
loop_
_entity.id
_entity.type
_entity.pdbx_description
1 polymer ?
#
loop_
_entity_poly.entity_id
_entity_poly.type
_entity_poly.pdbx_seq_one_letter_code
_entity_poly.pdbx_strand_id
1 'polypeptide(L)'
;MLNLLCNITAGDWLAFGGALGGALIGALITCWSVVKTIKEGRKTDSENRIISAKPWLTADINLINNESEIDELLPQKPKFIYFDDGEIVGSNIKPTYRLKQMRFNIDGCVVYIPIKNVGGNTATSIEFTINGHRTSPLFALAVNDKVNFILLLPKETDQVSTLYELNFTYGDVVSTIKYQQLSALTVNEYEGGTTLAHNVVLLPPPEKIESLESKNKETCNK
;
A
#
# COMPACT_ATOMS: atom_id res chain seq x y z
N MET A 1 43.05 -8.29 81.29
CA MET A 1 41.75 -8.98 81.41
C MET A 1 40.70 -8.09 80.77
N LEU A 2 40.34 -8.33 79.50
CA LEU A 2 38.98 -8.22 78.97
C LEU A 2 39.01 -8.60 77.49
N ASN A 3 38.55 -9.82 77.21
CA ASN A 3 38.23 -10.30 75.88
C ASN A 3 36.99 -9.55 75.38
N LEU A 4 37.11 -8.78 74.29
CA LEU A 4 35.96 -8.34 73.50
C LEU A 4 35.69 -9.41 72.42
N LEU A 5 35.06 -10.51 72.84
CA LEU A 5 34.38 -11.42 71.93
C LEU A 5 32.89 -11.08 72.01
N CYS A 6 32.42 -10.23 71.10
CA CYS A 6 30.99 -10.06 70.88
C CYS A 6 30.56 -11.09 69.84
N ASN A 7 29.73 -12.04 70.30
CA ASN A 7 29.08 -13.08 69.52
C ASN A 7 28.35 -12.50 68.30
N ILE A 8 28.81 -12.85 67.10
CA ILE A 8 27.97 -12.78 65.90
C ILE A 8 27.20 -14.11 65.88
N THR A 9 25.89 -14.06 66.18
CA THR A 9 25.03 -15.24 66.12
C THR A 9 24.65 -15.53 64.66
N ALA A 10 24.39 -16.80 64.34
CA ALA A 10 24.09 -17.28 62.99
C ALA A 10 22.85 -16.63 62.32
N GLY A 11 22.05 -15.86 63.07
CA GLY A 11 20.91 -15.08 62.55
C GLY A 11 21.32 -13.85 61.72
N ASP A 12 22.45 -13.21 62.04
CA ASP A 12 22.90 -12.01 61.32
C ASP A 12 23.52 -12.33 59.96
N TRP A 13 24.11 -13.52 59.80
CA TRP A 13 24.64 -14.00 58.51
C TRP A 13 23.51 -14.35 57.54
N LEU A 14 22.43 -14.98 58.03
CA LEU A 14 21.23 -15.28 57.23
C LEU A 14 20.46 -14.01 56.84
N ALA A 15 20.45 -12.98 57.69
CA ALA A 15 19.88 -11.67 57.35
C ALA A 15 20.72 -10.92 56.31
N PHE A 16 22.06 -10.99 56.37
CA PHE A 16 22.95 -10.38 55.39
C PHE A 16 22.95 -11.14 54.04
N GLY A 17 22.92 -12.47 54.08
CA GLY A 17 22.80 -13.34 52.89
C GLY A 17 21.41 -13.27 52.24
N GLY A 18 20.34 -13.12 53.03
CA GLY A 18 18.98 -12.90 52.55
C GLY A 18 18.76 -11.50 51.98
N ALA A 19 19.38 -10.47 52.58
CA ALA A 19 19.35 -9.10 52.05
C ALA A 19 20.16 -8.95 50.76
N LEU A 20 21.36 -9.55 50.67
CA LEU A 20 22.17 -9.57 49.44
C LEU A 20 21.53 -10.45 48.35
N GLY A 21 21.00 -11.62 48.71
CA GLY A 21 20.28 -12.49 47.77
C GLY A 21 18.99 -11.85 47.26
N GLY A 22 18.22 -11.21 48.13
CA GLY A 22 17.02 -10.45 47.77
C GLY A 22 17.32 -9.22 46.91
N ALA A 23 18.42 -8.50 47.20
CA ALA A 23 18.87 -7.36 46.40
C ALA A 23 19.36 -7.78 45.00
N LEU A 24 20.06 -8.92 44.87
CA LEU A 24 20.49 -9.47 43.59
C LEU A 24 19.31 -9.95 42.74
N ILE A 25 18.34 -10.64 43.34
CA ILE A 25 17.11 -11.08 42.66
C ILE A 25 16.27 -9.86 42.25
N GLY A 26 16.12 -8.88 43.14
CA GLY A 26 15.44 -7.61 42.86
C GLY A 26 16.07 -6.87 41.68
N ALA A 27 17.41 -6.73 41.67
CA ALA A 27 18.14 -6.09 40.58
C ALA A 27 17.98 -6.83 39.24
N LEU A 28 18.01 -8.16 39.24
CA LEU A 28 17.78 -8.96 38.03
C LEU A 28 16.35 -8.78 37.48
N ILE A 29 15.34 -8.74 38.34
CA ILE A 29 13.94 -8.48 37.95
C ILE A 29 13.81 -7.06 37.38
N THR A 30 14.43 -6.06 38.00
CA THR A 30 14.42 -4.68 37.50
C THR A 30 15.13 -4.56 36.15
N CYS A 31 16.31 -5.17 35.99
CA CYS A 31 17.00 -5.20 34.69
C CYS A 31 16.14 -5.88 33.61
N TRP A 32 15.53 -7.02 33.92
CA TRP A 32 14.66 -7.72 32.99
C TRP A 32 13.42 -6.91 32.62
N SER A 33 12.80 -6.25 33.61
CA SER A 33 11.65 -5.36 33.41
C SER A 33 12.01 -4.18 32.51
N VAL A 34 13.14 -3.50 32.76
CA VAL A 34 13.63 -2.39 31.93
C VAL A 34 13.93 -2.86 30.51
N VAL A 35 14.59 -4.01 30.32
CA VAL A 35 14.85 -4.58 28.99
C VAL A 35 13.54 -4.88 28.26
N LYS A 36 12.54 -5.44 28.95
CA LYS A 36 11.22 -5.71 28.40
C LYS A 36 10.49 -4.42 28.02
N THR A 37 10.46 -3.41 28.89
CA THR A 37 9.85 -2.11 28.62
C THR A 37 10.54 -1.36 27.48
N ILE A 38 11.87 -1.42 27.38
CA ILE A 38 12.60 -0.83 26.24
C ILE A 38 12.25 -1.56 24.95
N LYS A 39 12.15 -2.89 24.98
CA LYS A 39 11.80 -3.69 23.81
C LYS A 39 10.35 -3.45 23.36
N GLU A 40 9.42 -3.38 24.30
CA GLU A 40 8.01 -3.06 24.05
C GLU A 40 7.85 -1.62 23.57
N GLY A 41 8.52 -0.65 24.22
CA GLY A 41 8.53 0.75 23.78
C GLY A 41 9.07 0.92 22.37
N ARG A 42 10.19 0.26 22.03
CA ARG A 42 10.73 0.25 20.66
C ARG A 42 9.76 -0.38 19.66
N LYS A 43 9.04 -1.44 20.05
CA LYS A 43 8.05 -2.08 19.20
C LYS A 43 6.86 -1.13 18.95
N THR A 44 6.30 -0.55 20.00
CA THR A 44 5.20 0.43 19.89
C THR A 44 5.60 1.66 19.09
N ASP A 45 6.80 2.19 19.29
CA ASP A 45 7.32 3.33 18.51
C ASP A 45 7.52 2.97 17.04
N SER A 46 8.01 1.75 16.76
CA SER A 46 8.14 1.26 15.38
C SER A 46 6.79 1.07 14.71
N GLU A 47 5.79 0.52 15.42
CA GLU A 47 4.44 0.33 14.91
C GLU A 47 3.74 1.66 14.64
N ASN A 48 3.89 2.64 15.54
CA ASN A 48 3.37 3.99 15.35
C ASN A 48 4.02 4.71 14.17
N ARG A 49 5.34 4.56 13.99
CA ARG A 49 6.06 5.08 12.82
C ARG A 49 5.59 4.43 11.52
N ILE A 50 5.33 3.12 11.52
CA ILE A 50 4.83 2.40 10.35
C ILE A 50 3.40 2.84 10.00
N ILE A 51 2.55 3.07 11.01
CA ILE A 51 1.18 3.56 10.80
C ILE A 51 1.19 4.97 10.20
N SER A 52 2.05 5.88 10.69
CA SER A 52 2.13 7.25 10.17
C SER A 52 2.84 7.34 8.81
N ALA A 53 3.76 6.41 8.51
CA ALA A 53 4.49 6.34 7.25
C ALA A 53 3.72 5.60 6.13
N LYS A 54 2.48 5.17 6.35
CA LYS A 54 1.71 4.37 5.40
C LYS A 54 1.63 5.04 4.01
N PRO A 55 2.09 4.36 2.93
CA PRO A 55 1.86 4.85 1.56
C PRO A 55 0.37 4.82 1.23
N TRP A 56 -0.10 5.82 0.46
CA TRP A 56 -1.49 5.93 0.04
C TRP A 56 -1.54 6.49 -1.38
N LEU A 57 -2.06 5.70 -2.31
CA LEU A 57 -2.28 6.13 -3.68
C LEU A 57 -3.65 6.81 -3.84
N THR A 58 -3.68 7.88 -4.61
CA THR A 58 -4.91 8.54 -5.07
C THR A 58 -4.91 8.58 -6.58
N ALA A 59 -6.08 8.39 -7.18
CA ALA A 59 -6.29 8.55 -8.61
C ALA A 59 -7.45 9.52 -8.84
N ASP A 60 -7.35 10.33 -9.88
CA ASP A 60 -8.41 11.23 -10.33
C ASP A 60 -8.73 10.97 -11.81
N ILE A 61 -9.73 10.13 -12.05
CA ILE A 61 -10.01 9.57 -13.37
C ILE A 61 -10.83 10.56 -14.20
N ASN A 62 -10.27 11.04 -15.29
CA ASN A 62 -10.90 12.02 -16.16
C ASN A 62 -11.19 11.41 -17.54
N LEU A 63 -12.38 11.70 -18.09
CA LEU A 63 -12.72 11.32 -19.46
C LEU A 63 -11.97 12.24 -20.45
N ILE A 64 -11.38 11.67 -21.50
CA ILE A 64 -10.77 12.41 -22.59
C ILE A 64 -11.75 12.47 -23.75
N ASN A 65 -12.07 13.67 -24.23
CA ASN A 65 -13.11 13.83 -25.26
C ASN A 65 -12.57 13.99 -26.69
N ASN A 66 -11.30 14.39 -26.83
CA ASN A 66 -10.72 14.70 -28.13
C ASN A 66 -9.19 14.56 -28.13
N GLU A 67 -8.60 14.62 -29.33
CA GLU A 67 -7.16 14.52 -29.54
C GLU A 67 -6.38 15.69 -28.92
N SER A 68 -6.93 16.91 -28.91
CA SER A 68 -6.26 18.08 -28.35
C SER A 68 -5.97 17.91 -26.85
N GLU A 69 -6.91 17.32 -26.11
CA GLU A 69 -6.72 16.98 -24.70
C GLU A 69 -5.57 15.96 -24.52
N ILE A 70 -5.38 15.02 -25.45
CA ILE A 70 -4.23 14.10 -25.41
C ILE A 70 -2.93 14.88 -25.63
N ASP A 71 -2.89 15.77 -26.62
CA ASP A 71 -1.71 16.57 -26.93
C ASP A 71 -1.28 17.45 -25.74
N GLU A 72 -2.24 17.98 -24.98
CA GLU A 72 -2.00 18.70 -23.72
C GLU A 72 -1.42 17.81 -22.61
N LEU A 73 -1.77 16.51 -22.61
CA LEU A 73 -1.28 15.53 -21.64
C LEU A 73 0.08 14.92 -22.03
N LEU A 74 0.48 14.93 -23.31
CA LEU A 74 1.75 14.36 -23.77
C LEU A 74 2.99 14.85 -23.01
N PRO A 75 3.13 16.15 -22.66
CA PRO A 75 4.25 16.63 -21.84
C PRO A 75 4.34 15.96 -20.45
N GLN A 76 3.21 15.45 -19.92
CA GLN A 76 3.16 14.71 -18.66
C GLN A 76 3.63 13.26 -18.80
N LYS A 77 4.05 12.84 -20.00
CA LYS A 77 4.58 11.50 -20.33
C LYS A 77 3.66 10.37 -19.85
N PRO A 78 2.37 10.37 -20.22
CA PRO A 78 1.46 9.30 -19.84
C PRO A 78 1.91 7.97 -20.44
N LYS A 79 1.73 6.90 -19.66
CA LYS A 79 1.81 5.52 -20.14
C LYS A 79 0.46 5.16 -20.75
N PHE A 80 0.47 4.68 -21.98
CA PHE A 80 -0.76 4.30 -22.67
C PHE A 80 -1.02 2.82 -22.46
N ILE A 81 -2.26 2.47 -22.15
CA ILE A 81 -2.74 1.11 -21.95
C ILE A 81 -3.96 0.95 -22.85
N TYR A 82 -3.96 -0.10 -23.68
CA TYR A 82 -5.10 -0.46 -24.51
C TYR A 82 -5.41 -1.94 -24.35
N PHE A 83 -6.68 -2.29 -24.54
CA PHE A 83 -7.14 -3.67 -24.54
C PHE A 83 -7.37 -4.10 -25.99
N ASP A 84 -6.86 -5.28 -26.34
CA ASP A 84 -7.06 -5.96 -27.63
C ASP A 84 -7.58 -7.35 -27.31
N ASP A 85 -8.82 -7.68 -27.69
CA ASP A 85 -9.46 -8.98 -27.42
C ASP A 85 -9.40 -9.46 -25.95
N GLY A 86 -9.52 -8.53 -25.00
CA GLY A 86 -9.46 -8.82 -23.56
C GLY A 86 -8.04 -8.92 -22.98
N GLU A 87 -7.00 -8.83 -23.81
CA GLU A 87 -5.61 -8.75 -23.36
C GLU A 87 -5.11 -7.31 -23.33
N ILE A 88 -4.29 -6.99 -22.32
CA ILE A 88 -3.64 -5.68 -22.25
C ILE A 88 -2.44 -5.70 -23.19
N VAL A 89 -2.53 -4.92 -24.26
CA VAL A 89 -1.47 -4.80 -25.25
C VAL A 89 -0.84 -3.41 -25.08
N GLY A 90 0.49 -3.39 -24.88
CA GLY A 90 1.33 -2.19 -24.95
C GLY A 90 1.37 -1.30 -23.70
N SER A 91 2.59 -0.96 -23.27
CA SER A 91 2.88 0.14 -22.33
C SER A 91 3.87 1.19 -22.88
N ASN A 92 4.28 1.12 -24.16
CA ASN A 92 5.41 1.92 -24.68
C ASN A 92 5.45 2.13 -26.21
N ILE A 93 4.41 1.79 -26.97
CA ILE A 93 4.42 1.93 -28.44
C ILE A 93 3.55 3.13 -28.83
N LYS A 94 4.08 4.01 -29.68
CA LYS A 94 3.45 5.25 -30.20
C LYS A 94 1.93 5.12 -30.34
N PRO A 95 1.18 5.53 -29.31
CA PRO A 95 -0.27 5.30 -29.22
C PRO A 95 -1.04 6.30 -30.08
N THR A 96 -0.35 7.36 -30.51
CA THR A 96 -0.86 8.38 -31.43
C THR A 96 -1.45 7.79 -32.71
N TYR A 97 -0.99 6.65 -33.23
CA TYR A 97 -1.59 6.11 -34.46
C TYR A 97 -2.98 5.49 -34.22
N ARG A 98 -3.17 4.62 -33.21
CA ARG A 98 -4.49 4.05 -32.89
C ARG A 98 -5.46 5.13 -32.42
N LEU A 99 -4.99 6.06 -31.57
CA LEU A 99 -5.82 7.17 -31.06
C LEU A 99 -6.28 8.12 -32.16
N LYS A 100 -5.44 8.39 -33.18
CA LYS A 100 -5.80 9.22 -34.34
C LYS A 100 -6.86 8.61 -35.25
N GLN A 101 -7.02 7.29 -35.23
CA GLN A 101 -7.99 6.58 -36.05
C GLN A 101 -9.31 6.33 -35.32
N MET A 102 -9.32 6.57 -34.00
CA MET A 102 -10.44 6.27 -33.14
C MET A 102 -11.39 7.46 -33.06
N ARG A 103 -12.68 7.17 -33.08
CA ARG A 103 -13.70 8.12 -32.64
C ARG A 103 -13.81 8.03 -31.11
N PHE A 104 -13.29 9.05 -30.45
CA PHE A 104 -13.26 9.16 -28.99
C PHE A 104 -14.64 8.91 -28.39
N ASN A 105 -14.69 8.03 -27.40
CA ASN A 105 -15.92 7.71 -26.67
C ASN A 105 -17.04 7.17 -27.57
N ILE A 106 -16.73 6.72 -28.78
CA ILE A 106 -17.66 6.02 -29.68
C ILE A 106 -17.20 4.58 -29.87
N ASP A 107 -15.92 4.41 -30.22
CA ASP A 107 -15.31 3.10 -30.44
C ASP A 107 -14.82 2.46 -29.11
N GLY A 108 -14.86 3.21 -28.01
CA GLY A 108 -14.34 2.84 -26.69
C GLY A 108 -14.17 4.08 -25.81
N CYS A 109 -14.12 3.91 -24.48
CA CYS A 109 -13.97 4.98 -23.52
C CYS A 109 -12.50 5.33 -23.30
N VAL A 110 -12.11 6.59 -23.49
CA VAL A 110 -10.72 7.04 -23.31
C VAL A 110 -10.61 7.81 -22.00
N VAL A 111 -9.76 7.35 -21.08
CA VAL A 111 -9.62 7.98 -19.75
C VAL A 111 -8.18 8.29 -19.38
N TYR A 112 -7.99 9.42 -18.72
CA TYR A 112 -6.74 9.82 -18.10
C TYR A 112 -6.75 9.48 -16.60
N ILE A 113 -5.69 8.83 -16.12
CA ILE A 113 -5.54 8.43 -14.72
C ILE A 113 -4.16 8.86 -14.20
N PRO A 114 -4.05 10.01 -13.54
CA PRO A 114 -2.90 10.37 -12.74
C PRO A 114 -2.96 9.63 -11.40
N ILE A 115 -1.95 8.81 -11.12
CA ILE A 115 -1.81 8.11 -9.85
C ILE A 115 -0.74 8.82 -9.04
N LYS A 116 -1.12 9.33 -7.88
CA LYS A 116 -0.22 10.06 -6.98
C LYS A 116 -0.09 9.33 -5.66
N ASN A 117 1.12 9.29 -5.12
CA ASN A 117 1.32 8.88 -3.74
C ASN A 117 1.21 10.09 -2.80
N VAL A 118 0.17 10.11 -1.97
CA VAL A 118 -0.08 11.14 -0.96
C VAL A 118 0.13 10.63 0.47
N GLY A 119 0.64 9.40 0.61
CA GLY A 119 0.91 8.80 1.91
C GLY A 119 2.18 9.32 2.57
N GLY A 120 2.51 8.72 3.71
CA GLY A 120 3.66 9.13 4.52
C GLY A 120 5.02 8.63 4.00
N ASN A 121 5.05 7.71 3.03
CA ASN A 121 6.29 7.13 2.53
C ASN A 121 6.16 6.58 1.09
N THR A 122 7.26 6.08 0.55
CA THR A 122 7.37 5.54 -0.82
C THR A 122 6.58 4.24 -0.96
N ALA A 123 5.66 4.22 -1.93
CA ALA A 123 5.00 3.01 -2.38
C ALA A 123 5.93 2.24 -3.32
N THR A 124 6.28 1.01 -2.96
CA THR A 124 7.25 0.17 -3.68
C THR A 124 6.58 -0.98 -4.40
N SER A 125 7.19 -1.46 -5.49
CA SER A 125 6.72 -2.63 -6.24
C SER A 125 5.22 -2.58 -6.57
N ILE A 126 4.74 -1.40 -6.98
CA ILE A 126 3.35 -1.16 -7.32
C ILE A 126 3.00 -2.02 -8.53
N GLU A 127 2.10 -2.96 -8.30
CA GLU A 127 1.41 -3.72 -9.32
C GLU A 127 0.05 -3.08 -9.55
N PHE A 128 -0.17 -2.60 -10.77
CA PHE A 128 -1.45 -2.11 -11.23
C PHE A 128 -2.08 -3.14 -12.15
N THR A 129 -3.28 -3.60 -11.81
CA THR A 129 -4.09 -4.49 -12.65
C THR A 129 -5.45 -3.89 -12.97
N ILE A 130 -5.98 -4.25 -14.14
CA ILE A 130 -7.37 -3.98 -14.53
C ILE A 130 -8.02 -5.33 -14.81
N ASN A 131 -9.14 -5.64 -14.15
CA ASN A 131 -9.83 -6.93 -14.24
C ASN A 131 -8.87 -8.12 -14.03
N GLY A 132 -7.91 -7.97 -13.11
CA GLY A 132 -6.88 -8.99 -12.82
C GLY A 132 -5.70 -9.05 -13.79
N HIS A 133 -5.74 -8.36 -14.93
CA HIS A 133 -4.64 -8.31 -15.89
C HIS A 133 -3.64 -7.20 -15.55
N ARG A 134 -2.34 -7.52 -15.52
CA ARG A 134 -1.28 -6.54 -15.23
C ARG A 134 -1.17 -5.51 -16.34
N THR A 135 -1.31 -4.23 -15.98
CA THR A 135 -1.36 -3.12 -16.94
C THR A 135 0.00 -2.50 -17.25
N SER A 136 0.97 -2.68 -16.35
CA SER A 136 2.28 -2.07 -16.47
C SER A 136 3.36 -2.88 -15.74
N PRO A 137 4.64 -2.72 -16.11
CA PRO A 137 5.74 -3.22 -15.30
C PRO A 137 5.66 -2.63 -13.89
N LEU A 138 6.13 -3.38 -12.88
CA LEU A 138 6.21 -2.90 -11.51
C LEU A 138 6.94 -1.57 -11.45
N PHE A 139 6.41 -0.63 -10.68
CA PHE A 139 7.00 0.70 -10.50
C PHE A 139 6.98 1.12 -9.03
N ALA A 140 7.66 2.20 -8.70
CA ALA A 140 7.63 2.81 -7.37
C ALA A 140 7.20 4.26 -7.49
N LEU A 141 6.57 4.79 -6.44
CA LEU A 141 6.19 6.19 -6.32
C LEU A 141 6.68 6.73 -4.99
N ALA A 142 7.61 7.68 -5.04
CA ALA A 142 8.00 8.44 -3.86
C ALA A 142 6.84 9.31 -3.37
N VAL A 143 6.97 9.86 -2.16
CA VAL A 143 5.96 10.75 -1.60
C VAL A 143 5.77 11.97 -2.51
N ASN A 144 4.52 12.29 -2.82
CA ASN A 144 4.08 13.35 -3.75
C ASN A 144 4.43 13.15 -5.22
N ASP A 145 5.13 12.09 -5.59
CA ASP A 145 5.34 11.74 -6.99
C ASP A 145 4.05 11.20 -7.61
N LYS A 146 3.98 11.33 -8.94
CA LYS A 146 2.88 10.83 -9.74
C LYS A 146 3.37 10.08 -10.97
N VAL A 147 2.57 9.10 -11.40
CA VAL A 147 2.66 8.47 -12.71
C VAL A 147 1.33 8.68 -13.42
N ASN A 148 1.38 8.93 -14.72
CA ASN A 148 0.19 9.23 -15.50
C ASN A 148 -0.10 8.07 -16.45
N PHE A 149 -1.37 7.71 -16.57
CA PHE A 149 -1.84 6.71 -17.51
C PHE A 149 -2.93 7.29 -18.42
N ILE A 150 -2.95 6.84 -19.66
CA ILE A 150 -4.12 7.00 -20.55
C ILE A 150 -4.59 5.58 -20.87
N LEU A 151 -5.83 5.27 -20.49
CA LEU A 151 -6.46 3.98 -20.77
C LEU A 151 -7.43 4.14 -21.94
N LEU A 152 -7.35 3.20 -22.88
CA LEU A 152 -8.37 2.98 -23.89
C LEU A 152 -9.18 1.75 -23.49
N LEU A 153 -10.36 1.98 -22.90
CA LEU A 153 -11.26 0.94 -22.43
C LEU A 153 -12.21 0.53 -23.56
N PRO A 154 -12.25 -0.76 -23.95
CA PRO A 154 -13.09 -1.21 -25.05
C PRO A 154 -14.57 -1.07 -24.71
N LYS A 155 -15.37 -0.96 -25.75
CA LYS A 155 -16.83 -1.08 -25.66
C LYS A 155 -17.20 -2.56 -25.66
N GLU A 156 -18.07 -3.00 -24.75
CA GLU A 156 -18.59 -4.37 -24.80
C GLU A 156 -19.93 -4.38 -25.52
N THR A 157 -19.91 -4.89 -26.76
CA THR A 157 -21.13 -5.07 -27.56
C THR A 157 -22.16 -5.87 -26.75
N ASP A 158 -23.36 -5.31 -26.58
CA ASP A 158 -24.52 -5.88 -25.86
C ASP A 158 -24.62 -5.57 -24.35
N GLN A 159 -23.74 -4.75 -23.77
CA GLN A 159 -23.88 -4.28 -22.38
C GLN A 159 -24.25 -2.79 -22.30
N VAL A 160 -25.15 -2.45 -21.39
CA VAL A 160 -25.50 -1.03 -21.09
C VAL A 160 -24.41 -0.37 -20.24
N SER A 161 -23.64 -1.15 -19.51
CA SER A 161 -22.54 -0.67 -18.69
C SER A 161 -21.49 -1.75 -18.47
N THR A 162 -20.21 -1.38 -18.56
CA THR A 162 -19.06 -2.25 -18.31
C THR A 162 -18.35 -1.82 -17.04
N LEU A 163 -17.98 -2.79 -16.20
CA LEU A 163 -17.22 -2.56 -14.96
C LEU A 163 -15.75 -2.92 -15.17
N TYR A 164 -14.86 -1.99 -14.81
CA TYR A 164 -13.42 -2.19 -14.79
C TYR A 164 -12.89 -2.11 -13.36
N GLU A 165 -12.42 -3.23 -12.84
CA GLU A 165 -11.82 -3.33 -11.51
C GLU A 165 -10.36 -2.88 -11.56
N LEU A 166 -10.06 -1.75 -10.93
CA LEU A 166 -8.71 -1.21 -10.77
C LEU A 166 -8.14 -1.70 -9.44
N ASN A 167 -7.07 -2.49 -9.50
CA ASN A 167 -6.41 -3.00 -8.29
C ASN A 167 -4.96 -2.56 -8.24
N PHE A 168 -4.58 -2.02 -7.08
CA PHE A 168 -3.22 -1.62 -6.76
C PHE A 168 -2.73 -2.46 -5.59
N THR A 169 -1.68 -3.24 -5.80
CA THR A 169 -0.95 -3.89 -4.71
C THR A 169 0.47 -3.34 -4.64
N TYR A 170 0.94 -3.02 -3.44
CA TYR A 170 2.25 -2.39 -3.26
C TYR A 170 2.81 -2.63 -1.88
N GLY A 171 4.12 -2.52 -1.76
CA GLY A 171 4.84 -2.54 -0.49
C GLY A 171 5.11 -1.15 0.04
N ASP A 172 5.63 -1.12 1.26
CA ASP A 172 6.19 0.06 1.91
C ASP A 172 7.72 -0.10 2.02
N VAL A 173 8.46 0.99 1.83
CA VAL A 173 9.93 0.95 1.89
C VAL A 173 10.46 0.73 3.31
N VAL A 174 9.70 1.11 4.35
CA VAL A 174 10.13 0.97 5.76
C VAL A 174 9.57 -0.26 6.47
N SER A 175 8.74 -1.06 5.80
CA SER A 175 8.14 -2.25 6.41
C SER A 175 7.95 -3.39 5.42
N THR A 176 7.71 -4.60 5.91
CA THR A 176 7.35 -5.75 5.07
C THR A 176 5.86 -5.80 4.74
N ILE A 177 5.09 -4.79 5.18
CA ILE A 177 3.65 -4.73 4.97
C ILE A 177 3.37 -4.48 3.49
N LYS A 178 2.45 -5.27 2.95
CA LYS A 178 1.85 -5.02 1.64
C LYS A 178 0.47 -4.42 1.82
N TYR A 179 0.12 -3.54 0.91
CA TYR A 179 -1.17 -2.86 0.88
C TYR A 179 -1.92 -3.18 -0.41
N GLN A 180 -3.23 -3.09 -0.34
CA GLN A 180 -4.15 -3.19 -1.46
C GLN A 180 -5.09 -1.97 -1.49
N GLN A 181 -5.34 -1.43 -2.68
CA GLN A 181 -6.43 -0.49 -2.92
C GLN A 181 -7.20 -0.99 -4.14
N LEU A 182 -8.46 -1.37 -3.92
CA LEU A 182 -9.38 -1.80 -4.97
C LEU A 182 -10.35 -0.66 -5.27
N SER A 183 -10.57 -0.39 -6.54
CA SER A 183 -11.57 0.55 -7.01
C SER A 183 -12.24 0.03 -8.26
N ALA A 184 -13.40 0.58 -8.60
CA ALA A 184 -14.14 0.17 -9.78
C ALA A 184 -14.50 1.39 -10.61
N LEU A 185 -14.25 1.29 -11.91
CA LEU A 185 -14.61 2.27 -12.91
C LEU A 185 -15.75 1.71 -13.75
N THR A 186 -16.89 2.38 -13.74
CA THR A 186 -18.05 2.00 -14.55
C THR A 186 -18.11 2.88 -15.79
N VAL A 187 -18.13 2.25 -16.96
CA VAL A 187 -18.35 2.87 -18.25
C VAL A 187 -19.78 2.58 -18.67
N ASN A 188 -20.59 3.63 -18.86
CA ASN A 188 -21.95 3.51 -19.36
C ASN A 188 -21.95 3.66 -20.89
N GLU A 189 -22.73 2.83 -21.56
CA GLU A 189 -22.93 2.87 -22.99
C GLU A 189 -24.29 3.53 -23.33
N TYR A 190 -24.29 4.38 -24.35
CA TYR A 190 -25.51 5.02 -24.86
C TYR A 190 -25.50 5.06 -26.39
N GLU A 191 -26.63 5.45 -26.97
CA GLU A 191 -26.74 5.56 -28.43
C GLU A 191 -25.76 6.62 -28.94
N GLY A 192 -24.73 6.16 -29.64
CA GLY A 192 -23.68 7.02 -30.18
C GLY A 192 -22.45 7.23 -29.29
N GLY A 193 -22.31 6.54 -28.14
CA GLY A 193 -21.05 6.60 -27.40
C GLY A 193 -20.98 5.90 -26.04
N THR A 194 -19.93 6.22 -25.29
CA THR A 194 -19.61 5.75 -23.94
C THR A 194 -19.22 6.92 -23.03
N THR A 195 -19.47 6.79 -21.73
CA THR A 195 -19.09 7.80 -20.73
C THR A 195 -18.79 7.15 -19.38
N LEU A 196 -18.20 7.89 -18.45
CA LEU A 196 -18.02 7.43 -17.08
C LEU A 196 -19.31 7.59 -16.27
N ALA A 197 -19.66 6.59 -15.48
CA ALA A 197 -20.78 6.72 -14.53
C ALA A 197 -20.47 7.76 -13.44
N HIS A 198 -19.20 7.91 -13.09
CA HIS A 198 -18.72 8.90 -12.14
C HIS A 198 -17.43 9.55 -12.67
N ASN A 199 -17.40 10.88 -12.68
CA ASN A 199 -16.25 11.66 -13.16
C ASN A 199 -15.07 11.68 -12.18
N VAL A 200 -15.23 11.15 -10.97
CA VAL A 200 -14.15 11.04 -9.99
C VAL A 200 -14.29 9.71 -9.29
N VAL A 201 -13.32 8.83 -9.49
CA VAL A 201 -13.19 7.57 -8.76
C VAL A 201 -12.00 7.70 -7.82
N LEU A 202 -12.28 7.91 -6.53
CA LEU A 202 -11.26 7.96 -5.49
C LEU A 202 -10.86 6.55 -5.09
N LEU A 203 -9.55 6.29 -5.04
CA LEU A 203 -9.05 5.06 -4.43
C LEU A 203 -9.37 5.08 -2.92
N PRO A 204 -9.96 4.00 -2.37
CA PRO A 204 -10.27 3.94 -0.94
C PRO A 204 -8.99 3.89 -0.11
N PRO A 205 -9.06 4.07 1.23
CA PRO A 205 -7.90 3.93 2.10
C PRO A 205 -7.20 2.57 1.89
N PRO A 206 -5.86 2.50 2.00
CA PRO A 206 -5.14 1.25 1.74
C PRO A 206 -5.44 0.17 2.78
N GLU A 207 -5.75 -1.02 2.34
CA GLU A 207 -5.97 -2.18 3.21
C GLU A 207 -4.68 -2.99 3.34
N LYS A 208 -4.39 -3.52 4.52
CA LYS A 208 -3.20 -4.37 4.71
C LYS A 208 -3.49 -5.76 4.14
N ILE A 209 -2.57 -6.28 3.33
CA ILE A 209 -2.59 -7.68 2.90
C ILE A 209 -1.95 -8.50 4.01
N GLU A 210 -2.75 -9.28 4.75
CA GLU A 210 -2.20 -10.19 5.75
C GLU A 210 -1.37 -11.28 5.07
N SER A 211 -0.06 -11.29 5.35
CA SER A 211 0.82 -12.38 4.93
C SER A 211 0.42 -13.66 5.67
N LEU A 212 0.35 -14.80 4.96
CA LEU A 212 0.04 -16.15 5.49
C LEU A 212 0.83 -16.56 6.77
N GLU A 213 1.93 -15.90 7.10
CA GLU A 213 2.68 -16.12 8.34
C GLU A 213 1.92 -15.73 9.63
N SER A 214 0.90 -14.85 9.57
CA SER A 214 0.09 -14.51 10.75
C SER A 214 -0.92 -15.60 11.12
N LYS A 215 -1.49 -16.29 10.12
CA LYS A 215 -2.47 -17.38 10.35
C LYS A 215 -1.86 -18.61 11.00
N ASN A 216 -0.58 -18.89 10.77
CA ASN A 216 0.10 -20.05 11.36
C ASN A 216 0.51 -19.87 12.83
N LYS A 217 0.48 -18.64 13.37
CA LYS A 217 0.75 -18.40 14.80
C LYS A 217 -0.47 -18.60 15.69
N GLU A 218 -1.68 -18.47 15.15
CA GLU A 218 -2.92 -18.72 15.91
C GLU A 218 -3.25 -20.22 15.99
N THR A 219 -2.82 -21.03 15.03
CA THR A 219 -3.07 -22.48 15.02
C THR A 219 -2.08 -23.31 15.82
N CYS A 220 -0.95 -22.75 16.28
CA CYS A 220 0.01 -23.47 17.15
C CYS A 220 -0.20 -23.24 18.66
N ASN A 221 -1.20 -22.46 19.07
CA ASN A 221 -1.54 -22.21 20.48
C ASN A 221 -2.89 -22.84 20.90
N LYS A 222 -3.30 -23.93 20.25
CA LYS A 222 -4.41 -24.78 20.74
C LYS A 222 -3.90 -26.17 21.08
#